data_AF-A0A553KQ54-F1
#
_entry.id   AF-A0A553KQ54-F1
#
_cell.length_a   1.000
_cell.length_b   1.000
_cell.length_c   1.000
_cell.angle_alpha   90.00
_cell.angle_beta   90.00
_cell.angle_gamma   90.00
#
_symmetry.space_group_name_H-M   'P 1'
#
loop_
_entity.id
_entity.type
_entity.pdbx_description
1 polymer ?
#
loop_
_entity_poly.entity_id
_entity_poly.type
_entity_poly.pdbx_seq_one_letter_code
_entity_poly.pdbx_strand_id
1 'polypeptide(L)' 'MRYLKKIGLLIDSIFENAALLALLSLVVIVTMQVFTRKLFNFVFFWSEEVTLLLLGWLAFMGIALRFRENILHPHGTNHE' A
#
# COMPACT_ATOMS: atom_id res chain seq x y z
N MET A 1 -21.01 -23.00 -1.50
CA MET A 1 -19.68 -22.84 -0.87
C MET A 1 -18.52 -22.51 -1.81
N ARG A 2 -18.51 -22.93 -3.10
CA ARG A 2 -17.40 -22.62 -4.03
C ARG A 2 -17.29 -21.14 -4.47
N TYR A 3 -18.42 -20.46 -4.62
CA TYR A 3 -18.45 -19.06 -5.08
C TYR A 3 -17.90 -18.09 -4.03
N LEU A 4 -18.25 -18.24 -2.74
CA LEU A 4 -17.72 -17.40 -1.65
C LEU A 4 -16.19 -17.45 -1.57
N LYS A 5 -15.59 -18.65 -1.68
CA LYS A 5 -14.12 -18.79 -1.65
C LYS A 5 -13.45 -18.09 -2.84
N LYS A 6 -14.08 -18.14 -4.03
CA LYS A 6 -13.52 -17.52 -5.24
C LYS A 6 -13.55 -16.00 -5.16
N ILE A 7 -14.61 -15.44 -4.56
CA ILE A 7 -14.75 -14.00 -4.34
C ILE A 7 -13.74 -13.52 -3.29
N GLY A 8 -13.54 -14.28 -2.21
CA GLY A 8 -12.53 -13.97 -1.20
C GLY A 8 -11.12 -13.90 -1.79
N LEU A 9 -10.73 -14.90 -2.60
CA LEU A 9 -9.41 -14.93 -3.26
C LEU A 9 -9.20 -13.78 -4.27
N LEU A 10 -10.25 -13.40 -5.00
CA LEU A 10 -10.18 -12.27 -5.93
C LEU A 10 -10.01 -10.94 -5.19
N ILE A 11 -10.77 -10.72 -4.12
CA ILE A 11 -10.65 -9.53 -3.27
C ILE A 11 -9.24 -9.44 -2.69
N ASP A 12 -8.73 -10.55 -2.17
CA ASP A 12 -7.38 -10.64 -1.61
C ASP A 12 -6.29 -10.23 -2.61
N SER A 13 -6.39 -10.70 -3.85
CA SER A 13 -5.44 -10.36 -4.92
C SER A 13 -5.55 -8.91 -5.38
N ILE A 14 -6.76 -8.36 -5.43
CA ILE A 14 -7.00 -6.94 -5.76
C ILE A 14 -6.41 -6.03 -4.67
N PHE A 15 -6.63 -6.35 -3.39
CA PHE A 15 -6.10 -5.57 -2.27
C PHE A 15 -4.56 -5.56 -2.24
N GLU A 16 -3.93 -6.69 -2.53
CA GLU A 16 -2.48 -6.80 -2.61
C GLU A 16 -1.90 -5.91 -3.71
N ASN A 17 -2.46 -6.00 -4.92
CA ASN A 17 -2.00 -5.18 -6.04
C ASN A 17 -2.30 -3.68 -5.83
N ALA A 18 -3.43 -3.35 -5.20
CA ALA A 18 -3.78 -1.98 -4.84
C ALA A 18 -2.82 -1.38 -3.80
N ALA A 19 -2.42 -2.15 -2.78
CA ALA A 19 -1.45 -1.71 -1.78
C ALA A 19 -0.07 -1.46 -2.39
N LEU A 20 0.36 -2.34 -3.30
CA LEU A 20 1.61 -2.19 -4.06
C LEU A 20 1.60 -0.92 -4.92
N LEU A 21 0.51 -0.68 -5.64
CA LEU A 21 0.34 0.52 -6.45
C LEU A 21 0.32 1.78 -5.58
N ALA A 22 -0.42 1.77 -4.46
CA ALA A 22 -0.48 2.88 -3.51
C ALA A 22 0.91 3.21 -2.93
N LEU A 23 1.71 2.20 -2.58
CA LEU A 23 3.08 2.39 -2.11
C LEU A 23 3.95 3.06 -3.18
N LEU A 24 3.89 2.56 -4.42
CA LEU A 24 4.66 3.12 -5.53
C LEU A 24 4.25 4.57 -5.84
N SER A 25 2.94 4.86 -5.85
CA SER A 25 2.43 6.22 -6.01
C SER A 25 2.89 7.15 -4.90
N LEU A 26 2.87 6.70 -3.64
CA LEU A 26 3.34 7.47 -2.49
C LEU A 26 4.81 7.88 -2.67
N VAL A 27 5.68 6.94 -3.05
CA VAL A 27 7.12 7.22 -3.27
C VAL A 27 7.31 8.27 -4.35
N VAL A 28 6.60 8.15 -5.48
CA VAL A 28 6.69 9.12 -6.59
C VAL A 28 6.21 10.51 -6.15
N ILE A 29 5.07 10.60 -5.46
CA ILE A 29 4.48 11.87 -5.01
C ILE A 29 5.41 12.56 -4.01
N VAL A 30 5.87 11.84 -2.98
CA VAL A 30 6.76 12.39 -1.96
C VAL A 30 8.10 12.80 -2.58
N THR A 31 8.64 12.03 -3.52
CA THR A 31 9.85 12.40 -4.26
C THR A 31 9.62 13.71 -5.01
N MET A 32 8.55 13.80 -5.81
CA MET A 32 8.21 15.01 -6.55
C MET A 32 7.98 16.22 -5.63
N GLN A 33 7.39 16.01 -4.45
CA GLN A 33 7.21 17.05 -3.44
C GLN A 33 8.56 17.60 -2.93
N VAL A 34 9.52 16.72 -2.62
CA VAL A 34 10.87 17.13 -2.20
C VAL A 34 11.58 17.91 -3.31
N PHE A 35 11.50 17.45 -4.56
CA PHE A 35 12.06 18.15 -5.72
C PHE A 35 11.43 19.53 -5.91
N THR A 36 10.10 19.63 -5.92
CA THR A 36 9.37 20.89 -6.13
C THR A 36 9.69 21.90 -5.02
N ARG A 37 9.75 21.44 -3.76
CA ARG A 37 10.12 22.29 -2.63
C ARG A 37 11.55 22.82 -2.74
N LYS A 38 12.49 22.01 -3.26
CA LYS A 38 13.91 22.36 -3.39
C LYS A 38 14.21 23.24 -4.61
N LEU A 39 13.52 23.04 -5.73
CA LEU A 39 13.73 23.76 -6.99
C LEU A 39 12.85 25.01 -7.15
N PHE A 40 11.60 24.95 -6.72
CA PHE A 40 10.60 25.99 -7.02
C PHE A 40 10.05 26.70 -5.78
N ASN A 41 10.45 26.29 -4.57
CA ASN A 41 9.97 26.86 -3.29
C ASN A 41 8.43 26.95 -3.20
N PHE A 42 7.72 26.14 -4.00
CA PHE A 42 6.27 26.10 -4.08
C PHE A 42 5.84 24.66 -3.78
N VAL A 43 4.88 24.49 -2.89
CA VAL A 43 4.33 23.18 -2.53
C VAL A 43 2.90 23.15 -3.03
N PHE A 44 2.58 22.20 -3.91
CA PHE A 44 1.20 21.99 -4.34
C PHE A 44 0.35 21.55 -3.15
N PHE A 45 -0.67 22.33 -2.80
CA PHE A 45 -1.60 22.03 -1.71
C PHE A 45 -2.25 20.64 -1.85
N TRP A 46 -2.51 20.23 -3.10
CA TRP A 46 -3.05 18.89 -3.40
C TRP A 46 -2.08 17.75 -3.03
N SER A 47 -0.76 17.97 -3.10
CA SER A 47 0.24 16.93 -2.82
C SER A 47 0.22 16.49 -1.35
N GLU A 48 -0.05 17.42 -0.44
CA GLU A 48 -0.05 17.14 1.00
C GLU A 48 -1.28 16.31 1.38
N GLU A 49 -2.46 16.74 0.96
CA GLU A 49 -3.73 16.03 1.17
C GLU A 49 -3.71 14.62 0.56
N VAL A 50 -3.21 14.50 -0.67
CA VAL A 50 -3.11 13.21 -1.37
C VAL A 50 -2.16 12.26 -0.65
N THR A 51 -1.03 12.77 -0.15
CA THR A 51 -0.07 11.95 0.62
C THR A 51 -0.70 11.43 1.91
N LEU A 52 -1.44 12.27 2.64
CA LEU A 52 -2.16 11.87 3.85
C LEU A 52 -3.24 10.82 3.54
N LEU A 53 -3.99 11.00 2.46
CA LEU A 53 -5.02 10.06 2.02
C LEU A 53 -4.41 8.71 1.60
N LEU A 54 -3.30 8.72 0.86
CA LEU A 54 -2.53 7.53 0.50
C LEU A 54 -1.97 6.82 1.73
N LEU A 55 -1.44 7.55 2.72
CA LEU A 55 -0.96 6.98 3.97
C LEU A 55 -2.08 6.31 4.77
N GLY A 56 -3.25 6.94 4.88
CA GLY A 56 -4.41 6.35 5.54
C GLY A 56 -4.88 5.07 4.85
N TRP A 57 -4.97 5.09 3.52
CA TRP A 57 -5.33 3.92 2.73
C TRP A 57 -4.28 2.80 2.81
N LEU A 58 -2.98 3.14 2.76
CA LEU A 58 -1.88 2.20 2.95
C LEU A 58 -1.88 1.58 4.36
N ALA A 59 -2.18 2.36 5.39
CA ALA A 59 -2.25 1.84 6.76
C ALA A 59 -3.39 0.81 6.90
N PHE A 60 -4.57 1.11 6.37
CA PHE A 60 -5.71 0.20 6.38
C PHE A 60 -5.42 -1.10 5.60
N MET A 61 -4.93 -0.97 4.36
CA MET A 61 -4.59 -2.12 3.52
C MET A 61 -3.40 -2.91 4.09
N GLY A 62 -2.39 -2.23 4.65
CA GLY A 62 -1.20 -2.85 5.22
C GLY A 62 -1.51 -3.72 6.43
N ILE A 63 -2.45 -3.31 7.29
CA ILE A 63 -2.93 -4.15 8.40
C ILE A 63 -3.65 -5.39 7.87
N ALA A 64 -4.51 -5.22 6.86
CA ALA A 64 -5.25 -6.33 6.25
C ALA A 64 -4.33 -7.37 5.59
N LEU A 65 -3.32 -6.93 4.84
CA LEU A 65 -2.35 -7.81 4.20
C LEU A 65 -1.46 -8.54 5.21
N ARG A 66 -0.94 -7.81 6.21
CA ARG A 66 -0.05 -8.37 7.22
C ARG A 66 -0.72 -9.40 8.12
N PHE A 67 -2.04 -9.27 8.33
CA PHE A 67 -2.84 -10.30 8.98
C PHE A 67 -2.87 -11.59 8.17
N ARG A 68 -3.05 -11.51 6.84
CA ARG A 68 -3.07 -12.68 5.94
C ARG A 68 -1.73 -13.41 5.88
N GLU A 69 -0.63 -12.64 5.86
CA GLU A 69 0.74 -13.19 5.81
C GLU A 69 1.10 -13.94 7.10
N ASN A 70 0.66 -13.45 8.26
CA ASN A 70 0.87 -14.11 9.55
C ASN A 70 0.15 -15.46 9.68
N ILE A 71 -0.95 -15.66 8.95
CA ILE A 71 -1.72 -16.91 9.00
C ILE A 71 -1.10 -17.99 8.11
N LEU A 72 -0.38 -17.61 7.04
CA LEU A 72 0.21 -18.57 6.08
C LEU A 72 1.66 -18.96 6.43
N HIS A 73 2.37 -18.17 7.25
CA HIS A 73 3.71 -18.51 7.74
C HIS A 73 3.82 -18.35 9.28
N PRO A 74 3.25 -19.27 10.08
CA PRO A 74 3.55 -19.34 11.49
C PRO A 74 4.91 -20.04 11.65
N HIS A 75 5.98 -19.26 11.79
CA HIS A 75 7.33 -19.70 12.19
C HIS A 75 8.09 -20.69 11.29
N GLY A 76 9.34 -20.32 10.97
CA GLY A 76 10.44 -21.29 10.92
C GLY A 76 11.03 -21.58 9.54
N THR A 77 12.17 -20.93 9.28
CA THR A 77 13.44 -21.58 8.90
C THR A 77 13.35 -22.82 8.01
N ASN A 78 13.74 -22.66 6.75
CA ASN A 78 14.62 -23.63 6.07
C ASN A 78 15.56 -22.83 5.16
N HIS A 79 16.47 -22.11 5.81
CA HIS A 79 17.85 -22.11 5.33
C HIS A 79 18.44 -23.45 5.77
N GLU A 80 18.29 -24.47 4.94
CA GLU A 80 19.17 -25.65 4.87
C GLU A 80 19.36 -25.99 3.40
#